data_AF-A0A161U9M8-F1
#
_entry.id   AF-A0A161U9M8-F1
#
_cell.length_a   1.000
_cell.length_b   1.000
_cell.length_c   1.000
_cell.angle_alpha   90.00
_cell.angle_beta   90.00
_cell.angle_gamma   90.00
#
_symmetry.space_group_name_H-M   'P 1'
#
loop_
_entity.id
_entity.type
_entity.pdbx_description
1 polymer ?
#
loop_
_entity_poly.entity_id
_entity_poly.type
_entity_poly.pdbx_seq_one_letter_code
_entity_poly.pdbx_strand_id
1 'polypeptide(L)' 'MQPFWLFKAPPHKRARIHRGDCSHCNYGSGQKNQHKKDSGPTKWTPFDTLAAAEKAMSGLQYEDTRLCGTCLPGELSN' A
#
# COMPACT_ATOMS: atom_id res chain seq x y z
N MET A 1 -12.18 -2.58 -11.49
CA MET A 1 -11.31 -1.53 -10.94
C MET A 1 -10.75 -2.05 -9.64
N GLN A 2 -9.45 -1.88 -9.37
CA GLN A 2 -8.82 -2.29 -8.12
C GLN A 2 -8.60 -1.05 -7.25
N PRO A 3 -9.52 -0.72 -6.31
CA PRO A 3 -9.48 0.51 -5.54
C PRO A 3 -8.40 0.53 -4.45
N PHE A 4 -7.71 -0.56 -4.16
CA PHE A 4 -6.66 -0.58 -3.13
C PHE A 4 -5.34 -1.13 -3.67
N TRP A 5 -4.24 -0.70 -3.05
CA TRP A 5 -2.90 -1.10 -3.40
C TRP A 5 -2.07 -1.35 -2.14
N LEU A 6 -1.48 -2.53 -2.04
CA LEU A 6 -0.53 -2.88 -1.00
C LEU A 6 0.88 -2.59 -1.49
N PHE A 7 1.48 -1.55 -0.94
CA PHE A 7 2.90 -1.27 -1.04
C PHE A 7 3.66 -2.19 -0.10
N LYS A 8 4.74 -2.82 -0.59
CA LYS A 8 5.65 -3.66 0.17
C LYS A 8 7.07 -3.21 -0.10
N ALA A 9 7.83 -2.93 0.96
CA ALA A 9 9.25 -2.65 0.94
C ALA A 9 9.97 -3.66 1.85
N PRO A 10 10.30 -4.87 1.33
CA PRO A 10 11.01 -5.90 2.07
C PRO A 10 12.31 -5.44 2.76
N PRO A 11 13.18 -4.60 2.15
CA PRO A 11 14.42 -4.14 2.79
C PRO A 11 14.19 -3.37 4.09
N HIS A 12 13.03 -2.75 4.23
CA HIS A 12 12.63 -1.99 5.42
C HIS A 12 11.57 -2.72 6.25
N LYS A 13 11.22 -3.96 5.89
CA LYS A 13 10.09 -4.72 6.45
C LYS A 13 8.83 -3.86 6.64
N ARG A 14 8.54 -3.06 5.62
CA ARG A 14 7.45 -2.08 5.65
C ARG A 14 6.39 -2.45 4.63
N ALA A 15 5.13 -2.43 5.02
CA ALA A 15 4.01 -2.47 4.08
C ALA A 15 2.98 -1.40 4.41
N ARG A 16 2.40 -0.81 3.36
CA ARG A 16 1.35 0.18 3.51
C ARG A 16 0.22 -0.04 2.52
N ILE A 17 -1.01 0.13 2.98
CA ILE A 17 -2.18 0.06 2.09
C ILE A 17 -2.57 1.46 1.66
N HIS A 18 -2.77 1.62 0.36
CA HIS A 18 -3.11 2.85 -0.31
C HIS A 18 -4.41 2.68 -1.08
N ARG A 19 -5.15 3.78 -1.26
CA ARG A 19 -6.31 3.83 -2.15
C ARG A 19 -5.86 4.22 -3.55
N GLY A 20 -6.35 3.51 -4.56
CA GLY A 20 -6.02 3.66 -5.98
C GLY A 20 -6.60 4.92 -6.63
N ASP A 21 -7.53 5.60 -5.96
CA ASP A 21 -8.09 6.88 -6.38
C ASP A 21 -7.33 8.09 -5.80
N CYS A 22 -6.34 7.86 -4.92
CA CYS A 22 -5.71 8.96 -4.22
C CYS A 22 -4.57 9.58 -5.05
N SER A 23 -4.75 10.84 -5.43
CA SER A 23 -3.77 11.64 -6.17
C SER A 23 -2.43 11.81 -5.42
N HIS A 24 -2.45 11.90 -4.08
CA HIS A 24 -1.24 11.95 -3.26
C HIS A 24 -0.43 10.65 -3.31
N CYS A 25 -1.12 9.52 -3.45
CA CYS A 25 -0.56 8.18 -3.62
C CYS A 25 -0.38 7.81 -5.11
N ASN A 26 -0.34 8.82 -6.00
CA ASN A 26 -0.21 8.69 -7.45
C ASN A 26 -1.17 7.64 -8.04
N TYR A 27 -2.42 7.60 -7.58
CA TYR A 27 -3.43 6.63 -8.03
C TYR A 27 -2.99 5.16 -7.85
N GLY A 28 -2.27 4.85 -6.76
CA GLY A 28 -1.77 3.50 -6.50
C GLY A 28 -0.56 3.10 -7.34
N SER A 29 0.03 4.04 -8.08
CA SER A 29 1.22 3.79 -8.90
C SER A 29 2.54 4.15 -8.20
N GLY A 30 2.53 4.70 -6.99
CA GLY A 30 3.75 5.07 -6.27
C GLY A 30 3.56 6.25 -5.33
N GLN A 31 4.60 6.63 -4.59
CA GLN A 31 4.63 7.97 -4.01
C GLN A 31 4.96 8.99 -5.10
N LYS A 32 4.44 10.22 -4.98
CA LYS A 32 4.79 11.33 -5.88
C LYS A 32 6.33 11.43 -5.97
N ASN A 33 6.88 11.40 -7.19
CA ASN A 33 8.31 11.37 -7.52
C ASN A 33 9.07 10.05 -7.25
N GLN A 34 8.39 8.97 -6.86
CA GLN A 34 8.94 7.62 -6.89
C GLN A 34 8.19 6.77 -7.92
N HIS A 35 8.73 6.72 -9.14
CA HIS A 35 8.25 5.78 -10.15
C HIS A 35 8.54 4.34 -9.73
N LYS A 36 7.62 3.43 -10.04
CA LYS A 36 7.85 1.98 -9.96
C LYS A 36 9.14 1.67 -10.72
N LYS A 37 10.12 1.12 -10.02
CA LYS A 37 11.23 0.43 -10.68
C LYS A 37 10.86 -1.04 -10.70
N ASP A 38 10.69 -1.63 -11.87
CA ASP A 38 10.35 -3.05 -12.02
C ASP A 38 11.42 -3.98 -11.41
N SER A 39 12.65 -3.49 -11.33
CA SER A 39 13.82 -4.16 -10.74
C SER A 39 14.04 -3.83 -9.25
N GLY A 40 13.14 -3.06 -8.62
CA GLY A 40 13.25 -2.72 -7.21
C GLY A 40 12.73 -3.83 -6.29
N PRO A 41 13.23 -3.90 -5.04
CA PRO A 41 12.68 -4.83 -4.04
C PRO A 41 11.26 -4.42 -3.61
N THR A 42 10.86 -3.19 -3.94
CA THR A 42 9.56 -2.62 -3.61
C THR A 42 8.49 -3.11 -4.57
N LYS A 43 7.40 -3.68 -4.04
CA LYS A 43 6.29 -4.20 -4.84
C LYS A 43 4.98 -3.51 -4.48
N TRP A 44 4.17 -3.26 -5.50
CA TRP A 44 2.80 -2.75 -5.36
C TRP A 44 1.85 -3.83 -5.86
N THR A 45 0.96 -4.32 -5.01
CA THR A 45 -0.02 -5.35 -5.36
C THR A 45 -1.42 -4.76 -5.31
N PRO A 46 -2.20 -4.80 -6.40
CA PRO A 46 -3.56 -4.27 -6.40
C PRO A 46 -4.51 -5.22 -5.65
N PHE A 47 -5.54 -4.65 -5.02
CA PHE A 47 -6.64 -5.36 -4.37
C PHE A 47 -7.99 -4.70 -4.66
N ASP A 48 -9.03 -5.52 -4.74
CA ASP A 48 -10.40 -5.06 -4.97
C ASP A 48 -11.05 -4.46 -3.72
N THR A 49 -10.61 -4.87 -2.52
CA THR A 49 -11.15 -4.41 -1.24
C THR A 49 -10.04 -4.17 -0.22
N LEU A 50 -10.32 -3.32 0.78
CA LEU A 50 -9.38 -3.08 1.87
C LEU A 50 -9.10 -4.36 2.65
N ALA A 51 -10.15 -5.10 3.03
CA ALA A 51 -10.01 -6.34 3.79
C ALA A 51 -9.11 -7.38 3.08
N ALA A 52 -9.15 -7.46 1.74
CA ALA A 52 -8.26 -8.32 0.98
C ALA A 52 -6.79 -7.84 1.06
N ALA A 53 -6.57 -6.53 0.96
CA ALA A 53 -5.25 -5.92 1.11
C ALA A 53 -4.70 -6.10 2.53
N GLU A 54 -5.53 -5.96 3.56
CA GLU A 54 -5.17 -6.17 4.96
C GLU A 54 -4.81 -7.63 5.25
N LYS A 55 -5.63 -8.58 4.77
CA LYS A 55 -5.32 -10.01 4.89
C LYS A 55 -3.97 -10.34 4.24
N ALA A 56 -3.70 -9.78 3.06
CA ALA A 56 -2.41 -9.96 2.40
C ALA A 56 -1.25 -9.28 3.15
N MET A 57 -1.49 -8.11 3.76
CA MET A 57 -0.51 -7.39 4.57
C MET A 57 -0.15 -8.14 5.85
N SER A 58 -1.14 -8.69 6.56
CA SER A 58 -0.96 -9.47 7.79
C SER A 58 -0.15 -10.75 7.55
N GLY A 59 -0.18 -11.30 6.33
CA GLY A 59 0.63 -12.45 5.94
C GLY A 59 2.13 -12.17 5.71
N LEU A 60 2.57 -10.90 5.67
CA LEU A 60 3.94 -10.53 5.31
C LEU A 60 4.95 -10.64 6.46
N GLN A 61 4.50 -10.79 7.72
CA GLN A 61 5.35 -10.76 8.92
C GLN A 61 6.26 -9.52 8.98
N TYR A 62 5.74 -8.37 8.56
CA TYR A 62 6.46 -7.10 8.54
C TYR A 62 6.24 -6.34 9.85
N GLU A 63 7.27 -5.62 10.31
CA GLU A 63 7.25 -4.88 11.58
C GLU A 63 6.60 -3.49 11.42
N ASP A 64 6.62 -2.92 10.21
CA ASP A 64 6.01 -1.62 9.90
C ASP A 64 4.87 -1.79 8.88
N THR A 65 3.74 -2.32 9.35
CA THR A 65 2.51 -2.49 8.55
C THR A 65 1.43 -1.52 8.99
N ARG A 66 1.02 -0.60 8.11
CA ARG A 66 -0.01 0.41 8.43
C ARG A 66 -0.81 0.85 7.22
N LEU A 67 -2.02 1.33 7.44
CA LEU A 67 -2.76 2.07 6.42
C LEU A 67 -2.05 3.40 6.11
N CYS A 68 -2.14 3.86 4.87
CA CYS A 68 -1.60 5.17 4.51
C CYS A 68 -2.43 6.27 5.18
N GLY A 69 -1.87 6.97 6.17
CA GLY A 69 -2.59 8.03 6.88
C GLY A 69 -3.11 9.18 6.01
N THR A 70 -2.58 9.39 4.80
CA THR A 70 -3.10 10.37 3.84
C THR A 70 -4.25 9.83 3.02
N CYS A 71 -4.14 8.57 2.58
CA CYS A 71 -5.05 7.95 1.63
C CYS A 71 -6.22 7.22 2.35
N LEU A 72 -6.03 6.91 3.64
CA LEU A 72 -6.96 6.23 4.55
C LEU A 72 -6.89 6.86 5.98
N PRO A 73 -7.19 8.16 6.15
CA PRO A 73 -7.07 8.85 7.44
C PRO A 73 -8.07 8.37 8.51
N GLY A 74 -9.26 7.90 8.11
CA GLY A 74 -10.35 7.49 9.01
C GLY A 74 -10.46 5.99 9.28
N GLU A 75 -9.74 5.16 8.54
CA GLU A 75 -9.73 3.69 8.72
C GLU A 75 -8.72 3.25 9.80
N LEU A 76 -8.03 4.21 10.43
CA LEU A 76 -7.10 4.02 11.54
C LEU A 76 -7.81 4.01 12.91
N SER A 77 -9.14 3.90 12.95
CA SER A 77 -9.92 4.05 14.18
C SER A 77 -10.96 2.95 14.32
N ASN A 78 -10.59 1.86 14.99
CA ASN A 78 -11.28 1.40 16.20
C ASN A 78 -10.36 0.53 17.04
#